data_AF-A0A645HSB2-F1
#
_entry.id   AF-A0A645HSB2-F1
#
_cell.length_a   1.000
_cell.length_b   1.000
_cell.length_c   1.000
_cell.angle_alpha   90.00
_cell.angle_beta   90.00
_cell.angle_gamma   90.00
#
_symmetry.space_group_name_H-M   'P 1'
#
loop_
_entity.id
_entity.type
_entity.pdbx_description
1 polymer ?
#
loop_
_entity_poly.entity_id
_entity_poly.type
_entity_poly.pdbx_seq_one_letter_code
_entity_poly.pdbx_strand_id
1 'polypeptide(L)'
;MDDANVPSLLAMSYLGDVKSTDKIYQNTRKFVWSEDNPYFFKGKAGEGIGGPHIGYDMIWPMSIMMKAFTSKDDKEIKWCIETLMKTDAGTGFMHESFHKDDPNNYTRSWFAWQNTLFGELIIKLIDEGKLGLLNSIQ
;
A
#
# COMPACT_ATOMS: atom_id res chain seq x y z
N MET A 1 -7.29 -2.22 15.09
CA MET A 1 -6.47 -1.28 14.32
C MET A 1 -5.38 -2.03 13.58
N ASP A 2 -4.69 -1.36 12.67
CA ASP A 2 -3.44 -1.82 12.05
C ASP A 2 -2.52 -0.61 11.84
N ASP A 3 -1.22 -0.85 11.69
CA ASP A 3 -0.20 0.15 11.32
C ASP A 3 0.39 -0.22 9.97
N ALA A 4 0.86 0.77 9.20
CA ALA A 4 1.42 0.52 7.88
C ALA A 4 2.71 -0.29 7.89
N ASN A 5 3.53 -0.19 8.95
CA ASN A 5 4.83 -0.84 9.02
C ASN A 5 4.72 -2.36 9.05
N VAL A 6 5.48 -3.04 8.19
CA VAL A 6 5.63 -4.50 8.22
C VAL A 6 6.54 -4.89 9.40
N PRO A 7 6.16 -5.81 10.30
CA PRO A 7 5.00 -6.70 10.23
C PRO A 7 3.67 -6.05 10.66
N SER A 8 2.68 -6.07 9.76
CA SER A 8 1.31 -5.59 9.97
C SER A 8 0.29 -6.70 9.77
N LEU A 9 -0.95 -6.51 10.24
CA LEU A 9 -2.04 -7.46 10.02
C LEU A 9 -2.31 -7.64 8.52
N LEU A 10 -2.25 -6.54 7.75
CA LEU A 10 -2.37 -6.56 6.30
C LEU A 10 -1.25 -7.36 5.61
N ALA A 11 -0.03 -7.35 6.16
CA ALA A 11 1.15 -7.96 5.53
C ALA A 11 1.41 -9.41 5.93
N MET A 12 0.62 -10.01 6.83
CA MET A 12 0.88 -11.37 7.33
C MET A 12 1.00 -12.42 6.21
N SER A 13 0.21 -12.32 5.13
CA SER A 13 0.33 -13.27 4.02
C SER A 13 1.52 -12.98 3.09
N TYR A 14 2.03 -11.75 3.09
CA TYR A 14 3.25 -11.40 2.36
C TYR A 14 4.49 -12.03 3.05
N LEU A 15 4.56 -11.97 4.39
CA LEU A 15 5.63 -12.59 5.17
C LEU A 15 5.56 -14.12 5.23
N GLY A 16 4.43 -14.71 4.82
CA GLY A 16 4.21 -16.15 4.86
C GLY A 16 3.72 -16.68 6.21
N ASP A 17 3.37 -15.80 7.15
CA ASP A 17 2.90 -16.16 8.50
C ASP A 17 1.49 -16.77 8.46
N VAL A 18 0.66 -16.32 7.51
CA VAL A 18 -0.69 -16.85 7.29
C VAL A 18 -0.95 -17.10 5.81
N LYS A 19 -1.78 -18.09 5.49
CA LYS A 19 -2.21 -18.32 4.10
C LYS A 19 -3.08 -17.16 3.65
N SER A 20 -2.90 -16.70 2.41
CA SER A 20 -3.75 -15.67 1.80
C SER A 20 -5.23 -16.06 1.74
N THR A 21 -5.55 -17.36 1.80
CA THR A 21 -6.94 -17.88 1.81
C THR A 21 -7.51 -18.09 3.21
N ASP A 22 -6.77 -17.76 4.27
CA ASP A 22 -7.28 -17.86 5.64
C ASP A 22 -8.48 -16.93 5.84
N LYS A 23 -9.60 -17.46 6.36
CA LYS A 23 -10.85 -16.73 6.50
C LYS A 23 -10.76 -15.62 7.55
N ILE A 24 -10.00 -15.83 8.63
CA ILE A 24 -9.76 -14.83 9.67
C ILE A 24 -8.92 -13.71 9.06
N TYR A 25 -7.83 -14.04 8.34
CA TYR A 25 -7.03 -13.05 7.64
C TYR A 25 -7.86 -12.23 6.64
N GLN A 26 -8.72 -12.85 5.84
CA GLN A 26 -9.58 -12.14 4.89
C GLN A 26 -10.60 -11.20 5.59
N ASN A 27 -11.13 -11.59 6.75
CA ASN A 27 -11.96 -10.70 7.56
C ASN A 27 -11.14 -9.53 8.10
N THR A 28 -9.94 -9.81 8.62
CA THR A 28 -9.00 -8.80 9.12
C THR A 28 -8.63 -7.81 8.00
N ARG A 29 -8.29 -8.30 6.80
CA ARG A 29 -7.95 -7.46 5.64
C ARG A 29 -9.04 -6.46 5.29
N LYS A 30 -10.32 -6.85 5.40
CA LYS A 30 -11.46 -5.95 5.21
C LYS A 30 -11.57 -4.92 6.33
N PHE A 31 -11.42 -5.36 7.58
CA PHE A 31 -11.49 -4.49 8.75
C PHE A 31 -10.37 -3.43 8.74
N VAL A 32 -9.12 -3.83 8.50
CA VAL A 32 -7.97 -2.89 8.56
C VAL A 32 -7.98 -1.88 7.41
N TRP A 33 -8.63 -2.21 6.29
CA TRP A 33 -8.85 -1.34 5.13
C TRP A 33 -10.26 -0.70 5.15
N SER A 34 -10.67 -0.20 6.32
CA SER A 34 -11.96 0.48 6.51
C SER A 34 -11.86 1.56 7.56
N GLU A 35 -12.83 2.48 7.61
CA GLU A 35 -12.88 3.54 8.63
C GLU A 35 -13.08 3.03 10.08
N ASP A 36 -13.38 1.74 10.26
CA ASP A 36 -13.36 1.08 11.57
C ASP A 36 -11.93 0.91 12.12
N ASN A 37 -10.91 0.99 11.25
CA ASN A 37 -9.52 1.11 11.67
C ASN A 37 -9.17 2.58 11.92
N PRO A 38 -8.82 2.98 13.16
CA PRO A 38 -8.55 4.39 13.50
C PRO A 38 -7.37 5.02 12.76
N TYR A 39 -6.53 4.22 12.10
CA TYR A 39 -5.39 4.68 11.30
C TYR A 39 -5.55 4.39 9.81
N PHE A 40 -6.76 4.03 9.36
CA PHE A 40 -7.12 4.06 7.96
C PHE A 40 -7.61 5.47 7.62
N PHE A 41 -7.03 6.06 6.57
CA PHE A 41 -7.38 7.39 6.12
C PHE A 41 -7.81 7.33 4.65
N LYS A 42 -8.80 8.15 4.30
CA LYS A 42 -9.34 8.29 2.96
C LYS A 42 -9.54 9.76 2.64
N GLY A 43 -8.98 10.19 1.52
CA GLY A 43 -9.08 11.57 1.06
C GLY A 43 -9.11 11.66 -0.46
N LYS A 44 -8.89 12.87 -0.97
CA LYS A 44 -8.95 13.17 -2.41
C LYS A 44 -7.83 12.51 -3.21
N ALA A 45 -6.65 12.35 -2.62
CA ALA A 45 -5.47 11.85 -3.30
C ALA A 45 -5.35 10.31 -3.25
N GLY A 46 -5.96 9.69 -2.24
CA GLY A 46 -5.96 8.24 -2.08
C GLY A 46 -6.54 7.78 -0.76
N GLU A 47 -6.42 6.48 -0.51
CA GLU A 47 -6.77 5.84 0.76
C GLU A 47 -5.71 4.81 1.16
N GLY A 48 -5.55 4.60 2.46
CA GLY A 48 -4.63 3.61 2.99
C GLY A 48 -4.42 3.75 4.49
N ILE A 49 -3.50 2.95 5.01
CA ILE A 49 -3.21 2.88 6.44
C ILE A 49 -1.97 3.73 6.72
N GLY A 50 -2.01 4.48 7.82
CA GLY A 50 -0.86 5.17 8.39
C GLY A 50 -0.49 4.58 9.74
N GLY A 51 -0.46 5.42 10.76
CA GLY A 51 -0.13 5.02 12.12
C GLY A 51 0.04 6.24 13.04
N PRO A 52 0.18 6.03 14.37
CA PRO A 52 0.38 7.13 15.31
C PRO A 52 1.73 7.83 15.15
N HIS A 53 2.68 7.26 14.39
CA HIS A 53 4.05 7.76 14.26
C HIS A 53 4.12 9.15 13.60
N ILE A 54 3.45 9.35 12.47
CA ILE A 54 3.34 10.67 11.81
C ILE A 54 2.06 11.39 12.25
N GLY A 55 1.03 10.62 12.62
CA GLY A 55 -0.24 11.15 13.08
C GLY A 55 -1.34 11.05 12.02
N TYR A 56 -2.35 11.90 12.17
CA TYR A 56 -3.61 11.76 11.44
C TYR A 56 -3.45 12.15 9.97
N ASP A 57 -4.28 11.53 9.12
CA ASP A 57 -4.43 11.83 7.70
C ASP A 57 -3.19 11.53 6.82
N MET A 58 -2.13 10.94 7.40
CA MET A 58 -0.91 10.59 6.69
C MET A 58 -0.92 9.11 6.31
N ILE A 59 -1.18 8.84 5.03
CA ILE A 59 -1.20 7.50 4.45
C ILE A 59 0.23 7.07 4.12
N TRP A 60 0.59 5.84 4.43
CA TRP A 60 1.91 5.31 4.09
C TRP A 60 1.84 4.47 2.82
N PRO A 61 2.67 4.73 1.79
CA PRO A 61 2.76 3.90 0.59
C PRO A 61 2.97 2.41 0.86
N MET A 62 3.62 2.07 1.98
CA MET A 62 3.77 0.68 2.43
C MET A 62 2.45 -0.06 2.53
N SER A 63 1.41 0.56 3.10
CA SER A 63 0.10 -0.08 3.25
C SER A 63 -0.53 -0.41 1.89
N ILE A 64 -0.36 0.47 0.91
CA ILE A 64 -0.86 0.30 -0.46
C ILE A 64 -0.06 -0.79 -1.18
N MET A 65 1.27 -0.82 -1.02
CA MET A 65 2.12 -1.89 -1.52
C MET A 65 1.72 -3.24 -0.92
N MET A 66 1.51 -3.32 0.40
CA MET A 66 1.10 -4.55 1.07
C MET A 66 -0.30 -5.00 0.64
N LYS A 67 -1.20 -4.06 0.36
CA LYS A 67 -2.50 -4.38 -0.25
C LYS A 67 -2.33 -5.04 -1.61
N ALA A 68 -1.45 -4.54 -2.47
CA ALA A 68 -1.13 -5.14 -3.77
C ALA A 68 -0.46 -6.51 -3.63
N PHE A 69 0.59 -6.63 -2.81
CA PHE A 69 1.31 -7.90 -2.56
C PHE A 69 0.39 -9.03 -2.11
N THR A 70 -0.67 -8.69 -1.37
CA THR A 70 -1.61 -9.66 -0.80
C THR A 70 -2.93 -9.78 -1.58
N SER A 71 -3.02 -9.16 -2.75
CA SER A 71 -4.20 -9.22 -3.60
C SER A 71 -4.18 -10.40 -4.58
N LYS A 72 -5.38 -10.82 -4.99
CA LYS A 72 -5.60 -11.71 -6.15
C LYS A 72 -6.52 -11.08 -7.20
N ASP A 73 -6.93 -9.83 -6.99
CA ASP A 73 -7.81 -9.09 -7.91
C ASP A 73 -6.97 -8.09 -8.71
N ASP A 74 -6.89 -8.29 -10.02
CA ASP A 74 -6.12 -7.43 -10.92
C ASP A 74 -6.60 -5.97 -10.91
N LYS A 75 -7.89 -5.72 -10.64
CA LYS A 75 -8.40 -4.35 -10.49
C LYS A 75 -7.88 -3.70 -9.23
N GLU A 76 -7.80 -4.45 -8.14
CA GLU A 76 -7.26 -3.97 -6.87
C GLU A 76 -5.76 -3.70 -6.99
N ILE A 77 -5.01 -4.60 -7.62
CA ILE A 77 -3.58 -4.43 -7.89
C ILE A 77 -3.36 -3.17 -8.73
N LYS A 78 -4.09 -3.04 -9.85
CA LYS A 78 -3.98 -1.86 -10.73
C LYS A 78 -4.24 -0.56 -9.99
N TRP A 79 -5.31 -0.50 -9.19
CA TRP A 79 -5.62 0.66 -8.37
C TRP A 79 -4.47 1.01 -7.40
N CYS A 80 -3.85 0.00 -6.77
CA CYS A 80 -2.72 0.22 -5.87
C CYS A 80 -1.52 0.82 -6.62
N ILE A 81 -1.14 0.26 -7.77
CA ILE A 81 -0.01 0.75 -8.58
C ILE A 81 -0.27 2.17 -9.07
N GLU A 82 -1.47 2.44 -9.62
CA GLU A 82 -1.84 3.79 -10.07
C GLU A 82 -1.84 4.81 -8.93
N THR A 83 -2.28 4.41 -7.74
CA THR A 83 -2.25 5.28 -6.56
C THR A 83 -0.81 5.60 -6.18
N LEU A 84 0.06 4.59 -6.06
CA LEU A 84 1.49 4.78 -5.76
C LEU A 84 2.17 5.73 -6.76
N MET A 85 1.85 5.61 -8.05
CA MET A 85 2.37 6.49 -9.10
C MET A 85 1.85 7.93 -9.00
N LYS A 86 0.62 8.14 -8.53
CA LYS A 86 -0.01 9.47 -8.44
C LYS A 86 0.29 10.20 -7.13
N THR A 87 0.83 9.49 -6.14
CA THR A 87 1.07 10.04 -4.79
C THR A 87 2.56 10.19 -4.45
N ASP A 88 3.43 10.21 -5.46
CA ASP A 88 4.89 10.37 -5.30
C ASP A 88 5.34 11.85 -5.33
N ALA A 89 4.40 12.80 -5.43
CA ALA A 89 4.66 14.23 -5.62
C ALA A 89 5.60 14.56 -6.81
N GLY A 90 5.62 13.70 -7.84
CA GLY A 90 6.48 13.86 -9.02
C GLY A 90 7.96 13.60 -8.76
N THR A 91 8.30 12.97 -7.63
CA THR A 91 9.70 12.71 -7.24
C THR A 91 10.28 11.45 -7.86
N GLY A 92 9.45 10.50 -8.30
CA GLY A 92 9.87 9.18 -8.76
C GLY A 92 10.33 8.23 -7.64
N PHE A 93 10.10 8.58 -6.37
CA PHE A 93 10.48 7.77 -5.21
C PHE A 93 9.29 7.46 -4.31
N MET A 94 9.41 6.39 -3.52
CA MET A 94 8.45 6.09 -2.47
C MET A 94 8.81 6.85 -1.19
N HIS A 95 7.83 7.58 -0.66
CA HIS A 95 7.91 8.29 0.60
C HIS A 95 7.53 7.40 1.78
N GLU A 96 7.79 7.88 3.00
CA GLU A 96 7.28 7.22 4.21
C GLU A 96 5.77 7.38 4.34
N SER A 97 5.30 8.62 4.19
CA SER A 97 3.87 8.94 4.22
C SER A 97 3.55 10.12 3.32
N PHE A 98 2.29 10.25 2.92
CA PHE A 98 1.73 11.39 2.19
C PHE A 98 0.35 11.74 2.75
N HIS A 99 -0.01 13.02 2.74
CA HIS A 99 -1.31 13.46 3.24
C HIS A 99 -2.44 13.00 2.31
N LYS A 100 -3.53 12.48 2.88
CA LYS A 100 -4.67 11.88 2.14
C LYS A 100 -5.31 12.77 1.08
N ASP A 101 -5.17 14.09 1.23
CA ASP A 101 -5.72 15.10 0.32
C ASP A 101 -4.67 15.82 -0.54
N ASP A 102 -3.38 15.72 -0.21
CA ASP A 102 -2.30 16.42 -0.92
C ASP A 102 -0.97 15.66 -0.82
N PRO A 103 -0.56 14.92 -1.88
CA PRO A 103 0.67 14.16 -1.85
C PRO A 103 1.94 14.99 -1.76
N ASN A 104 1.88 16.30 -2.07
CA ASN A 104 3.04 17.18 -1.91
C ASN A 104 3.41 17.41 -0.44
N ASN A 105 2.48 17.15 0.48
CA ASN A 105 2.76 17.04 1.90
C ASN A 105 3.12 15.59 2.23
N TYR A 106 4.40 15.26 2.08
CA TYR A 106 4.95 13.92 2.34
C TYR A 106 6.10 13.96 3.34
N THR A 107 6.41 12.80 3.94
CA THR A 107 7.56 12.63 4.83
C THR A 107 8.62 11.72 4.20
N ARG A 108 9.90 12.02 4.49
CA ARG A 108 11.10 11.29 4.04
C ARG A 108 11.18 11.10 2.52
N SER A 109 11.75 12.09 1.84
CA SER A 109 12.06 12.04 0.41
C SER A 109 13.01 10.92 -0.01
N TRP A 110 13.84 10.43 0.92
CA TRP A 110 14.76 9.32 0.66
C TRP A 110 14.55 8.21 1.68
N PHE A 111 13.83 7.17 1.26
CA PHE A 111 13.56 6.00 2.09
C PHE A 111 13.83 4.71 1.33
N ALA A 112 15.08 4.24 1.39
CA ALA A 112 15.56 3.11 0.59
C ALA A 112 14.73 1.83 0.73
N TRP A 113 14.23 1.52 1.93
CA TRP A 113 13.36 0.36 2.14
C TRP A 113 12.08 0.43 1.30
N GLN A 114 11.43 1.61 1.22
CA GLN A 114 10.21 1.76 0.43
C GLN A 114 10.49 1.64 -1.06
N ASN A 115 11.62 2.20 -1.51
CA ASN A 115 12.07 2.08 -2.88
C ASN A 115 12.33 0.62 -3.26
N THR A 116 12.95 -0.15 -2.35
CA THR A 116 13.15 -1.60 -2.54
C THR A 116 11.82 -2.34 -2.62
N LEU A 117 10.87 -2.07 -1.72
CA LEU A 117 9.55 -2.72 -1.72
C LEU A 117 8.77 -2.44 -3.02
N PHE A 118 8.86 -1.22 -3.55
CA PHE A 118 8.20 -0.90 -4.81
C PHE A 118 8.83 -1.65 -5.99
N GLY A 119 10.17 -1.68 -6.06
CA GLY A 119 10.88 -2.47 -7.06
C GLY A 119 10.54 -3.96 -6.98
N GLU A 120 10.51 -4.52 -5.76
CA GLU A 120 10.10 -5.90 -5.50
C GLU A 120 8.67 -6.18 -5.98
N LEU A 121 7.72 -5.27 -5.70
CA LEU A 121 6.33 -5.41 -6.15
C LEU A 121 6.23 -5.47 -7.66
N ILE A 122 6.94 -4.60 -8.38
CA ILE A 122 6.92 -4.59 -9.85
C ILE A 122 7.52 -5.89 -10.41
N ILE A 123 8.67 -6.33 -9.90
CA ILE A 123 9.31 -7.59 -10.35
C ILE A 123 8.38 -8.77 -10.10
N LYS A 124 7.79 -8.87 -8.90
CA LYS A 124 6.83 -9.92 -8.56
C LYS A 124 5.68 -9.99 -9.57
N LEU A 125 5.07 -8.85 -9.90
CA LEU A 125 3.94 -8.80 -10.84
C LEU A 125 4.37 -9.23 -12.25
N ILE A 126 5.57 -8.87 -12.69
CA ILE A 126 6.14 -9.32 -13.96
C ILE A 126 6.33 -10.84 -13.95
N ASP A 127 6.93 -11.39 -12.90
CA ASP A 127 7.18 -12.83 -12.75
C ASP A 127 5.88 -13.65 -12.68
N GLU A 128 4.81 -13.06 -12.15
CA GLU A 128 3.46 -13.65 -12.14
C GLU A 128 2.70 -13.49 -13.46
N GLY A 129 3.35 -12.99 -14.53
CA GLY A 129 2.76 -12.84 -15.86
C GLY A 129 1.80 -11.65 -15.99
N LYS A 130 1.84 -10.69 -15.06
CA LYS A 130 0.96 -9.52 -15.04
C LYS A 130 1.52 -8.30 -15.79
N LEU A 131 2.48 -8.51 -16.69
CA LEU A 131 3.03 -7.44 -17.53
C LEU A 131 1.94 -6.73 -18.36
N GLY A 132 0.95 -7.47 -18.87
CA GLY A 132 -0.19 -6.89 -19.58
C GLY A 132 -1.05 -5.96 -18.70
N LEU A 133 -1.18 -6.27 -17.41
CA LEU A 133 -1.87 -5.42 -16.43
C LEU A 133 -1.10 -4.11 -16.22
N LEU A 134 0.21 -4.20 -15.98
CA LEU A 134 1.08 -3.04 -15.79
C LEU A 134 1.09 -2.12 -17.03
N ASN A 135 1.17 -2.71 -18.23
CA ASN A 135 1.12 -1.98 -19.49
C ASN A 135 -0.26 -1.34 -19.79
N SER A 136 -1.30 -1.66 -19.01
CA SER A 136 -2.63 -1.06 -19.17
C SER A 136 -2.82 0.24 -18.37
N ILE A 137 -1.81 0.64 -17.59
CA ILE A 137 -1.80 1.88 -16.81
C ILE A 137 -1.42 3.04 -17.75
N GLN A 138 -2.19 4.13 -17.71
CA GLN A 138 -2.03 5.33 -18.53
C GLN A 138 -1.50 6.50 -17.70
#